data_AF-A0A3D6BHR3-F1
#
_entry.id   AF-A0A3D6BHR3-F1
#
_cell.length_a   1.000
_cell.length_b   1.000
_cell.length_c   1.000
_cell.angle_alpha   90.00
_cell.angle_beta   90.00
_cell.angle_gamma   90.00
#
_symmetry.space_group_name_H-M   'P 1'
#
loop_
_entity.id
_entity.type
_entity.pdbx_description
1 polymer ?
#
loop_
_entity_poly.entity_id
_entity_poly.type
_entity_poly.pdbx_seq_one_letter_code
_entity_poly.pdbx_strand_id
1 'polypeptide(L)'
;MKNRLIGAICAAVMLLALFAPMAMADGVCGESVSWTLTDAGVLTVFGTGEMTNFAAGEAPWYAERGAVRKLVVENGVTSVGSGAFSGCGLIETVTLPLTLGRIGDGAFDDVYALKNIYYAGSIAQWKAIDIGLDNSFGSAKLVCADKTEPFSDISGWYHDYIITCYMADIVNGRPDGTFCPEQNVTRAQFVMMLYNMGGRPEIADTSLGFADANAVSAVYAAAVKWGVKAGIVTGFTDNTFRPNAEISRAQMATFAYRFLKLGVSADVLGELSGRNDFRDYGSIAECYRESVDVMANIGVIQGYPNGSFVPNATATRGQSAAVLSRLLAALTELRT
;
A
#
# COMPACT_ATOMS: atom_id res chain seq x y z
N MET A 1 -21.79 -19.11 50.03
CA MET A 1 -23.14 -19.24 49.46
C MET A 1 -23.26 -18.13 48.41
N LYS A 2 -22.88 -18.34 47.14
CA LYS A 2 -23.64 -18.98 46.06
C LYS A 2 -25.09 -18.49 45.95
N ASN A 3 -25.36 -17.85 44.81
CA ASN A 3 -26.64 -17.73 44.09
C ASN A 3 -27.72 -16.80 44.66
N ARG A 4 -27.97 -15.69 43.94
CA ARG A 4 -29.21 -15.49 43.15
C ARG A 4 -29.30 -14.07 42.60
N LEU A 5 -28.81 -13.87 41.38
CA LEU A 5 -29.21 -12.77 40.49
C LEU A 5 -29.05 -13.24 39.04
N ILE A 6 -29.89 -14.21 38.66
CA ILE A 6 -30.16 -14.57 37.27
C ILE A 6 -31.68 -14.55 37.17
N GLY A 7 -32.24 -13.55 36.48
CA GLY A 7 -33.67 -13.46 36.27
C GLY A 7 -34.20 -12.05 35.98
N ALA A 8 -33.62 -11.34 35.00
CA ALA A 8 -34.25 -10.13 34.43
C ALA A 8 -33.69 -9.67 33.06
N ILE A 9 -32.88 -10.48 32.35
CA ILE A 9 -32.28 -10.05 31.05
C ILE A 9 -32.93 -10.75 29.84
N CYS A 10 -33.90 -11.64 30.04
CA CYS A 10 -34.56 -12.38 28.95
C CYS A 10 -35.82 -11.74 28.34
N ALA A 11 -36.21 -10.51 28.72
CA ALA A 11 -37.43 -9.88 28.20
C ALA A 11 -37.22 -8.57 27.41
N ALA A 12 -35.99 -8.07 27.30
CA ALA A 12 -35.69 -6.80 26.61
C ALA A 12 -34.94 -6.96 25.27
N VAL A 13 -34.59 -8.19 24.86
CA VAL A 13 -33.88 -8.47 23.58
C VAL A 13 -34.84 -8.96 22.48
N MET A 14 -36.12 -9.16 22.79
CA MET A 14 -37.12 -9.66 21.85
C MET A 14 -38.01 -8.55 21.27
N LEU A 15 -37.44 -7.34 21.08
CA LEU A 15 -38.12 -6.21 20.45
C LEU A 15 -37.13 -5.28 19.69
N LEU A 16 -36.21 -5.86 18.92
CA LEU A 16 -35.32 -5.14 18.00
C LEU A 16 -35.17 -5.88 16.65
N ALA A 17 -36.24 -6.59 16.25
CA ALA A 17 -36.41 -7.16 14.92
C ALA A 17 -37.49 -6.39 14.14
N LEU A 18 -37.50 -5.05 14.24
CA LEU A 18 -38.41 -4.20 13.49
C LEU A 18 -37.58 -3.40 12.48
N PHE A 19 -37.82 -3.71 11.21
CA PHE A 19 -37.17 -3.22 9.99
C PHE A 19 -35.84 -3.92 9.64
N ALA A 20 -35.91 -5.22 9.31
CA ALA A 20 -34.96 -5.73 8.32
C ALA A 20 -35.16 -4.94 7.02
N PRO A 21 -34.09 -4.48 6.35
CA PRO A 21 -34.19 -3.74 5.09
C PRO A 21 -35.05 -4.51 4.09
N MET A 22 -35.99 -3.84 3.45
CA MET A 22 -36.88 -4.48 2.49
C MET A 22 -36.20 -4.55 1.12
N ALA A 23 -36.27 -5.71 0.46
CA ALA A 23 -35.79 -5.85 -0.90
C ALA A 23 -36.58 -4.91 -1.83
N MET A 24 -35.86 -4.04 -2.54
CA MET A 24 -36.39 -3.13 -3.55
C MET A 24 -36.25 -3.67 -4.97
N ALA A 25 -35.17 -4.41 -5.23
CA ALA A 25 -34.90 -5.02 -6.53
C ALA A 25 -34.06 -6.28 -6.34
N ASP A 26 -34.15 -7.20 -7.29
CA ASP A 26 -33.38 -8.44 -7.32
C ASP A 26 -33.22 -8.94 -8.76
N GLY A 27 -32.32 -9.89 -8.95
CA GLY A 27 -32.14 -10.51 -10.26
C GLY A 27 -30.92 -11.42 -10.32
N VAL A 28 -30.53 -11.74 -11.55
CA VAL A 28 -29.39 -12.62 -11.85
C VAL A 28 -28.23 -11.79 -12.41
N CYS A 29 -27.00 -12.15 -12.05
CA CYS A 29 -25.77 -11.50 -12.51
C CYS A 29 -24.64 -12.51 -12.77
N GLY A 30 -24.99 -13.74 -13.14
CA GLY A 30 -24.09 -14.85 -13.49
C GLY A 30 -24.90 -16.13 -13.72
N GLU A 31 -24.28 -17.20 -14.17
CA GLU A 31 -24.98 -18.48 -14.41
C GLU A 31 -25.62 -19.04 -13.12
N SER A 32 -24.94 -18.87 -11.99
CA SER A 32 -25.39 -19.30 -10.66
C SER A 32 -25.16 -18.23 -9.60
N VAL A 33 -25.14 -16.96 -10.03
CA VAL A 33 -24.93 -15.80 -9.16
C VAL A 33 -26.10 -14.84 -9.32
N SER A 34 -26.71 -14.47 -8.21
CA SER A 34 -27.87 -13.59 -8.13
C SER A 34 -27.58 -12.39 -7.22
N TRP A 35 -28.45 -11.40 -7.25
CA TRP A 35 -28.30 -10.19 -6.45
C TRP A 35 -29.63 -9.70 -5.88
N THR A 36 -29.54 -8.94 -4.80
CA THR A 36 -30.66 -8.19 -4.20
C THR A 36 -30.18 -6.80 -3.81
N LEU A 37 -31.04 -5.79 -3.94
CA LEU A 37 -30.84 -4.44 -3.44
C LEU A 37 -31.94 -4.11 -2.45
N THR A 38 -31.56 -3.58 -1.30
CA THR A 38 -32.50 -3.16 -0.26
C THR A 38 -32.73 -1.65 -0.25
N ASP A 39 -33.82 -1.21 0.37
CA ASP A 39 -34.14 0.20 0.64
C ASP A 39 -33.10 0.94 1.50
N ALA A 40 -32.32 0.20 2.29
CA ALA A 40 -31.16 0.71 3.01
C ALA A 40 -29.92 0.92 2.13
N GLY A 41 -30.00 0.64 0.82
CA GLY A 41 -28.87 0.77 -0.12
C GLY A 41 -27.82 -0.34 0.02
N VAL A 42 -28.21 -1.50 0.57
CA VAL A 42 -27.34 -2.69 0.62
C VAL A 42 -27.60 -3.53 -0.62
N LEU A 43 -26.60 -3.62 -1.49
CA LEU A 43 -26.54 -4.51 -2.64
C LEU A 43 -25.81 -5.79 -2.22
N THR A 44 -26.50 -6.92 -2.26
CA THR A 44 -25.94 -8.23 -1.92
C THR A 44 -25.88 -9.10 -3.17
N VAL A 45 -24.70 -9.60 -3.51
CA VAL A 45 -24.46 -10.58 -4.57
C VAL A 45 -24.17 -11.92 -3.91
N PHE A 46 -24.88 -12.98 -4.30
CA PHE A 46 -24.80 -14.30 -3.69
C PHE A 46 -24.97 -15.42 -4.70
N GLY A 47 -24.60 -16.64 -4.30
CA GLY A 47 -24.59 -17.81 -5.16
C GLY A 47 -23.18 -18.39 -5.31
N THR A 48 -22.95 -19.13 -6.37
CA THR A 48 -21.69 -19.84 -6.60
C THR A 48 -21.16 -19.61 -8.00
N GLY A 49 -19.86 -19.34 -8.10
CA GLY A 49 -19.17 -19.15 -9.38
C GLY A 49 -18.98 -17.69 -9.77
N GLU A 50 -18.84 -17.46 -11.07
CA GLU A 50 -18.41 -16.18 -11.61
C GLU A 50 -19.59 -15.20 -11.81
N MET A 51 -19.33 -13.93 -11.52
CA MET A 51 -20.21 -12.85 -11.93
C MET A 51 -20.00 -12.54 -13.41
N THR A 52 -21.09 -12.21 -14.11
CA THR A 52 -21.07 -11.71 -15.49
C THR A 52 -20.26 -10.42 -15.61
N ASN A 53 -19.49 -10.29 -16.69
CA ASN A 53 -18.87 -9.01 -17.08
C ASN A 53 -19.91 -8.10 -17.72
N PHE A 54 -19.94 -6.84 -17.33
CA PHE A 54 -20.88 -5.85 -17.84
C PHE A 54 -20.15 -4.76 -18.61
N ALA A 55 -20.73 -4.28 -19.72
CA ALA A 55 -20.27 -3.02 -20.28
C ALA A 55 -20.66 -1.86 -19.34
N ALA A 56 -20.01 -0.71 -19.51
CA ALA A 56 -20.29 0.48 -18.72
C ALA A 56 -21.78 0.84 -18.77
N GLY A 57 -22.44 0.87 -17.61
CA GLY A 57 -23.87 1.18 -17.52
C GLY A 57 -24.84 0.01 -17.67
N GLU A 58 -24.35 -1.21 -17.92
CA GLU A 58 -25.21 -2.37 -18.22
C GLU A 58 -25.47 -3.29 -17.03
N ALA A 59 -24.81 -3.05 -15.89
CA ALA A 59 -25.05 -3.83 -14.68
C ALA A 59 -26.53 -3.73 -14.23
N PRO A 60 -27.18 -4.81 -13.76
CA PRO A 60 -28.61 -4.81 -13.46
C PRO A 60 -29.07 -3.76 -12.45
N TRP A 61 -28.19 -3.36 -11.54
CA TRP A 61 -28.43 -2.34 -10.51
C TRP A 61 -28.05 -0.92 -10.94
N TYR A 62 -27.60 -0.69 -12.18
CA TYR A 62 -27.05 0.60 -12.61
C TYR A 62 -28.05 1.76 -12.52
N ALA A 63 -29.33 1.50 -12.78
CA ALA A 63 -30.40 2.49 -12.61
C ALA A 63 -30.47 3.01 -11.15
N GLU A 64 -30.21 2.13 -10.19
CA GLU A 64 -30.27 2.40 -8.75
C GLU A 64 -28.90 2.69 -8.11
N ARG A 65 -27.84 2.86 -8.91
CA ARG A 65 -26.45 3.07 -8.43
C ARG A 65 -26.30 4.23 -7.43
N GLY A 66 -27.16 5.25 -7.54
CA GLY A 66 -27.19 6.39 -6.62
C GLY A 66 -27.77 6.06 -5.24
N ALA A 67 -28.45 4.93 -5.08
CA ALA A 67 -28.96 4.44 -3.81
C ALA A 67 -27.99 3.47 -3.11
N VAL A 68 -27.07 2.84 -3.85
CA VAL A 68 -26.14 1.85 -3.28
C VAL A 68 -25.15 2.55 -2.34
N ARG A 69 -25.04 2.04 -1.10
CA ARG A 69 -24.13 2.51 -0.05
C ARG A 69 -23.19 1.40 0.43
N LYS A 70 -23.66 0.15 0.39
CA LYS A 70 -22.90 -1.02 0.81
C LYS A 70 -23.03 -2.12 -0.21
N LEU A 71 -21.90 -2.70 -0.59
CA LEU A 71 -21.83 -3.92 -1.37
C LEU A 71 -21.42 -5.10 -0.48
N VAL A 72 -22.15 -6.21 -0.58
CA VAL A 72 -21.80 -7.48 0.03
C VAL A 72 -21.72 -8.53 -1.07
N VAL A 73 -20.55 -9.10 -1.30
CA VAL A 73 -20.37 -10.27 -2.15
C VAL A 73 -20.19 -11.47 -1.22
N GLU A 74 -21.14 -12.40 -1.27
CA GLU A 74 -21.19 -13.54 -0.37
C GLU A 74 -20.24 -14.68 -0.78
N ASN A 75 -19.95 -15.54 0.18
CA ASN A 75 -19.08 -16.68 -0.04
C ASN A 75 -19.67 -17.65 -1.06
N GLY A 76 -18.84 -18.13 -1.99
CA GLY A 76 -19.25 -18.93 -3.14
C GLY A 76 -19.03 -18.19 -4.47
N VAL A 77 -19.14 -16.86 -4.47
CA VAL A 77 -18.79 -16.04 -5.64
C VAL A 77 -17.27 -16.03 -5.82
N THR A 78 -16.79 -16.30 -7.03
CA THR A 78 -15.36 -16.47 -7.35
C THR A 78 -14.77 -15.30 -8.11
N SER A 79 -15.59 -14.47 -8.74
CA SER A 79 -15.16 -13.27 -9.43
C SER A 79 -16.16 -12.12 -9.31
N VAL A 80 -15.66 -10.89 -9.29
CA VAL A 80 -16.43 -9.69 -9.62
C VAL A 80 -16.21 -9.38 -11.09
N GLY A 81 -17.28 -9.26 -11.86
CA GLY A 81 -17.22 -9.01 -13.30
C GLY A 81 -16.67 -7.63 -13.63
N SER A 82 -16.04 -7.49 -14.80
CA SER A 82 -15.61 -6.19 -15.32
C SER A 82 -16.79 -5.22 -15.40
N GLY A 83 -16.57 -3.95 -15.05
CA GLY A 83 -17.59 -2.90 -15.07
C GLY A 83 -18.77 -3.05 -14.10
N ALA A 84 -18.82 -4.11 -13.27
CA ALA A 84 -20.01 -4.48 -12.51
C ALA A 84 -20.51 -3.37 -11.56
N PHE A 85 -19.61 -2.66 -10.89
CA PHE A 85 -19.95 -1.56 -9.97
C PHE A 85 -19.41 -0.21 -10.47
N SER A 86 -19.08 -0.12 -11.75
CA SER A 86 -18.65 1.13 -12.38
C SER A 86 -19.72 2.22 -12.20
N GLY A 87 -19.32 3.40 -11.74
CA GLY A 87 -20.20 4.54 -11.48
C GLY A 87 -21.07 4.42 -10.23
N CYS A 88 -20.89 3.39 -9.40
CA CYS A 88 -21.53 3.29 -8.08
C CYS A 88 -20.80 4.17 -7.05
N GLY A 89 -20.72 5.47 -7.33
CA GLY A 89 -19.86 6.43 -6.63
C GLY A 89 -20.13 6.65 -5.15
N LEU A 90 -21.26 6.15 -4.63
CA LEU A 90 -21.69 6.31 -3.24
C LEU A 90 -21.50 5.05 -2.38
N ILE A 91 -20.89 3.99 -2.92
CA ILE A 91 -20.51 2.82 -2.12
C ILE A 91 -19.44 3.25 -1.11
N GLU A 92 -19.74 3.11 0.18
CA GLU A 92 -18.81 3.42 1.27
C GLU A 92 -18.07 2.19 1.79
N THR A 93 -18.70 1.02 1.68
CA THR A 93 -18.15 -0.25 2.18
C THR A 93 -18.40 -1.39 1.21
N VAL A 94 -17.36 -2.18 0.96
CA VAL A 94 -17.43 -3.41 0.18
C VAL A 94 -17.05 -4.58 1.08
N THR A 95 -17.82 -5.68 1.05
CA THR A 95 -17.46 -6.95 1.69
C THR A 95 -17.22 -8.00 0.61
N LEU A 96 -16.04 -8.62 0.62
CA LEU A 96 -15.58 -9.60 -0.37
C LEU A 96 -15.30 -10.96 0.26
N PRO A 97 -15.65 -12.07 -0.43
CA PRO A 97 -15.58 -13.40 0.14
C PRO A 97 -14.19 -14.02 0.04
N LEU A 98 -13.96 -15.08 0.82
CA LEU A 98 -12.72 -15.86 0.78
C LEU A 98 -12.52 -16.54 -0.58
N THR A 99 -13.62 -16.91 -1.24
CA THR A 99 -13.63 -17.58 -2.55
C THR A 99 -13.24 -16.66 -3.71
N LEU A 100 -13.11 -15.35 -3.49
CA LEU A 100 -12.81 -14.40 -4.55
C LEU A 100 -11.38 -14.59 -5.07
N GLY A 101 -11.26 -14.92 -6.36
CA GLY A 101 -9.98 -15.02 -7.06
C GLY A 101 -9.71 -13.87 -8.02
N ARG A 102 -10.75 -13.13 -8.46
CA ARG A 102 -10.62 -12.08 -9.47
C ARG A 102 -11.57 -10.90 -9.25
N ILE A 103 -11.08 -9.69 -9.54
CA ILE A 103 -11.87 -8.47 -9.74
C ILE A 103 -11.57 -7.99 -11.15
N GLY A 104 -12.59 -7.90 -12.00
CA GLY A 104 -12.43 -7.49 -13.40
C GLY A 104 -11.97 -6.04 -13.58
N ASP A 105 -11.57 -5.72 -14.80
CA ASP A 105 -11.19 -4.35 -15.19
C ASP A 105 -12.36 -3.38 -14.99
N GLY A 106 -12.09 -2.23 -14.41
CA GLY A 106 -13.08 -1.18 -14.15
C GLY A 106 -14.26 -1.63 -13.27
N ALA A 107 -14.17 -2.76 -12.57
CA ALA A 107 -15.25 -3.28 -11.75
C ALA A 107 -15.69 -2.27 -10.67
N PHE A 108 -14.74 -1.51 -10.12
CA PHE A 108 -14.96 -0.43 -9.16
C PHE A 108 -14.51 0.92 -9.74
N ASP A 109 -14.67 1.14 -11.04
CA ASP A 109 -14.41 2.44 -11.64
C ASP A 109 -15.41 3.50 -11.12
N ASP A 110 -14.97 4.74 -10.94
CA ASP A 110 -15.77 5.84 -10.40
C ASP A 110 -16.45 5.56 -9.03
N VAL A 111 -15.83 4.75 -8.16
CA VAL A 111 -16.30 4.45 -6.79
C VAL A 111 -15.60 5.35 -5.74
N TYR A 112 -15.88 6.66 -5.80
CA TYR A 112 -15.10 7.64 -5.03
C TYR A 112 -15.38 7.71 -3.52
N ALA A 113 -16.54 7.24 -3.05
CA ALA A 113 -16.91 7.27 -1.64
C ALA A 113 -16.36 6.09 -0.81
N LEU A 114 -15.60 5.17 -1.44
CA LEU A 114 -15.16 3.94 -0.80
C LEU A 114 -14.21 4.23 0.37
N LYS A 115 -14.60 3.80 1.57
CA LYS A 115 -13.82 3.99 2.80
C LYS A 115 -13.19 2.69 3.29
N ASN A 116 -13.90 1.58 3.17
CA ASN A 116 -13.45 0.30 3.71
C ASN A 116 -13.76 -0.86 2.77
N ILE A 117 -12.77 -1.74 2.61
CA ILE A 117 -12.91 -3.04 1.98
C ILE A 117 -12.72 -4.10 3.06
N TYR A 118 -13.75 -4.90 3.30
CA TYR A 118 -13.71 -6.03 4.21
C TYR A 118 -13.48 -7.29 3.40
N TYR A 119 -12.33 -7.94 3.56
CA TYR A 119 -12.02 -9.19 2.89
C TYR A 119 -12.05 -10.33 3.89
N ALA A 120 -12.74 -11.42 3.55
CA ALA A 120 -12.91 -12.55 4.48
C ALA A 120 -11.62 -13.38 4.69
N GLY A 121 -10.62 -13.24 3.81
CA GLY A 121 -9.33 -13.91 3.93
C GLY A 121 -8.24 -13.08 4.61
N SER A 122 -7.01 -13.55 4.49
CA SER A 122 -5.80 -12.87 4.96
C SER A 122 -5.29 -11.81 3.99
N ILE A 123 -4.34 -11.02 4.44
CA ILE A 123 -3.67 -10.01 3.62
C ILE A 123 -2.85 -10.64 2.47
N ALA A 124 -2.27 -11.82 2.70
CA ALA A 124 -1.54 -12.57 1.68
C ALA A 124 -2.49 -13.13 0.62
N GLN A 125 -3.68 -13.59 1.03
CA GLN A 125 -4.73 -14.02 0.11
C GLN A 125 -5.27 -12.85 -0.71
N TRP A 126 -5.50 -11.68 -0.10
CA TRP A 126 -5.88 -10.46 -0.81
C TRP A 126 -4.87 -10.11 -1.92
N LYS A 127 -3.57 -10.13 -1.58
CA LYS A 127 -2.50 -9.84 -2.54
C LYS A 127 -2.46 -10.83 -3.71
N ALA A 128 -3.00 -12.03 -3.56
CA ALA A 128 -3.05 -13.04 -4.61
C ALA A 128 -4.29 -12.92 -5.53
N ILE A 129 -5.23 -12.03 -5.23
CA ILE A 129 -6.39 -11.78 -6.09
C ILE A 129 -5.92 -11.09 -7.37
N ASP A 130 -6.37 -11.60 -8.53
CA ASP A 130 -6.18 -10.93 -9.81
C ASP A 130 -7.10 -9.70 -9.87
N ILE A 131 -6.53 -8.52 -9.67
CA ILE A 131 -7.25 -7.25 -9.71
C ILE A 131 -6.95 -6.57 -11.04
N GLY A 132 -7.98 -6.44 -11.88
CA GLY A 132 -7.93 -5.77 -13.16
C GLY A 132 -7.59 -4.28 -13.06
N LEU A 133 -7.29 -3.68 -14.20
CA LEU A 133 -6.96 -2.27 -14.31
C LEU A 133 -8.18 -1.38 -14.02
N ASP A 134 -7.94 -0.08 -13.87
CA ASP A 134 -8.99 0.96 -13.77
C ASP A 134 -9.99 0.78 -12.61
N ASN A 135 -9.56 0.12 -11.53
CA ASN A 135 -10.33 0.04 -10.29
C ASN A 135 -10.01 1.21 -9.35
N SER A 136 -11.02 1.95 -8.91
CA SER A 136 -10.87 3.11 -8.03
C SER A 136 -11.03 2.72 -6.56
N PHE A 137 -10.02 2.09 -5.97
CA PHE A 137 -10.01 1.80 -4.52
C PHE A 137 -9.57 2.99 -3.66
N GLY A 138 -9.02 4.06 -4.27
CA GLY A 138 -8.63 5.28 -3.57
C GLY A 138 -7.76 5.04 -2.33
N SER A 139 -8.10 5.72 -1.23
CA SER A 139 -7.48 5.54 0.10
C SER A 139 -8.26 4.56 0.98
N ALA A 140 -9.11 3.71 0.39
CA ALA A 140 -9.94 2.79 1.14
C ALA A 140 -9.08 1.85 2.01
N LYS A 141 -9.48 1.70 3.26
CA LYS A 141 -8.82 0.81 4.19
C LYS A 141 -9.22 -0.63 3.91
N LEU A 142 -8.23 -1.48 3.64
CA LEU A 142 -8.42 -2.93 3.63
C LEU A 142 -8.47 -3.47 5.07
N VAL A 143 -9.47 -4.31 5.36
CA VAL A 143 -9.67 -5.01 6.63
C VAL A 143 -9.87 -6.49 6.35
N CYS A 144 -8.86 -7.29 6.70
CA CYS A 144 -8.88 -8.76 6.57
C CYS A 144 -9.50 -9.42 7.80
N ALA A 145 -10.38 -10.40 7.61
CA ALA A 145 -11.14 -11.01 8.71
C ALA A 145 -10.31 -11.98 9.58
N ASP A 146 -9.36 -12.71 8.99
CA ASP A 146 -8.54 -13.68 9.74
C ASP A 146 -7.46 -13.00 10.62
N LYS A 147 -7.20 -11.69 10.38
CA LYS A 147 -6.23 -10.84 11.08
C LYS A 147 -4.80 -11.40 11.11
N THR A 148 -4.47 -12.33 10.22
CA THR A 148 -3.11 -12.83 10.07
C THR A 148 -2.29 -11.79 9.32
N GLU A 149 -1.21 -11.38 9.97
CA GLU A 149 -0.24 -10.45 9.40
C GLU A 149 0.73 -11.21 8.48
N PRO A 150 1.32 -10.54 7.46
CA PRO A 150 2.24 -11.21 6.55
C PRO A 150 3.57 -11.54 7.24
N PHE A 151 3.85 -10.90 8.38
CA PHE A 151 5.07 -11.08 9.17
C PHE A 151 4.74 -11.19 10.66
N SER A 152 5.45 -12.05 11.38
CA SER A 152 5.18 -12.34 12.79
C SER A 152 5.71 -11.30 13.79
N ASP A 153 6.61 -10.41 13.36
CA ASP A 153 7.40 -9.50 14.21
C ASP A 153 7.14 -8.02 13.95
N ILE A 154 5.97 -7.66 13.40
CA ILE A 154 5.68 -6.29 12.94
C ILE A 154 4.77 -5.44 13.85
N SER A 155 4.57 -5.80 15.11
CA SER A 155 3.61 -5.13 16.03
C SER A 155 3.98 -3.70 16.51
N GLY A 156 5.01 -3.07 15.93
CA GLY A 156 5.51 -1.75 16.34
C GLY A 156 4.94 -0.55 15.56
N TRP A 157 5.46 0.65 15.82
CA TRP A 157 5.06 1.89 15.14
C TRP A 157 5.26 1.87 13.60
N TYR A 158 6.09 0.95 13.13
CA TYR A 158 6.38 0.73 11.72
C TYR A 158 5.35 -0.14 11.00
N HIS A 159 4.38 -0.72 11.72
CA HIS A 159 3.41 -1.71 11.21
C HIS A 159 2.78 -1.30 9.88
N ASP A 160 2.05 -0.19 9.88
CA ASP A 160 1.27 0.23 8.71
C ASP A 160 2.16 0.60 7.51
N TYR A 161 3.35 1.12 7.76
CA TYR A 161 4.31 1.41 6.69
C TYR A 161 4.86 0.13 6.05
N ILE A 162 5.14 -0.90 6.85
CA ILE A 162 5.58 -2.22 6.34
C ILE A 162 4.46 -2.85 5.52
N ILE A 163 3.22 -2.84 6.03
CA ILE A 163 2.07 -3.37 5.31
C ILE A 163 1.87 -2.64 3.98
N THR A 164 1.92 -1.31 3.98
CA THR A 164 1.81 -0.50 2.75
C THR A 164 2.88 -0.89 1.74
N CYS A 165 4.15 -0.95 2.17
CA CYS A 165 5.24 -1.32 1.28
C CYS A 165 5.18 -2.79 0.82
N TYR A 166 4.63 -3.70 1.63
CA TYR A 166 4.46 -5.11 1.25
C TYR A 166 3.37 -5.25 0.17
N MET A 167 2.25 -4.55 0.33
CA MET A 167 1.17 -4.55 -0.66
C MET A 167 1.61 -3.91 -1.98
N ALA A 168 2.48 -2.90 -1.93
CA ALA A 168 3.06 -2.25 -3.10
C ALA A 168 4.28 -2.98 -3.70
N ASP A 169 4.60 -4.20 -3.24
CA ASP A 169 5.76 -4.99 -3.70
C ASP A 169 7.14 -4.34 -3.53
N ILE A 170 7.23 -3.31 -2.68
CA ILE A 170 8.46 -2.57 -2.36
C ILE A 170 9.35 -3.40 -1.43
N VAL A 171 8.76 -4.02 -0.41
CA VAL A 171 9.48 -4.82 0.60
C VAL A 171 8.96 -6.24 0.70
N ASN A 172 9.85 -7.14 1.12
CA ASN A 172 9.54 -8.53 1.41
C ASN A 172 10.17 -8.95 2.75
N GLY A 173 9.56 -9.95 3.40
CA GLY A 173 10.09 -10.59 4.59
C GLY A 173 11.10 -11.69 4.27
N ARG A 174 11.50 -12.41 5.31
CA ARG A 174 12.38 -13.57 5.25
C ARG A 174 11.55 -14.85 5.06
N PRO A 175 12.18 -15.94 4.57
CA PRO A 175 11.50 -17.23 4.41
C PRO A 175 10.92 -17.81 5.71
N ASP A 176 11.38 -17.35 6.88
CA ASP A 176 10.90 -17.76 8.21
C ASP A 176 9.64 -17.02 8.67
N GLY A 177 9.06 -16.13 7.83
CA GLY A 177 7.86 -15.36 8.18
C GLY A 177 8.14 -14.14 9.06
N THR A 178 9.39 -13.69 9.16
CA THR A 178 9.74 -12.43 9.86
C THR A 178 10.08 -11.31 8.88
N PHE A 179 9.92 -10.06 9.31
CA PHE A 179 10.37 -8.87 8.59
C PHE A 179 11.72 -8.35 9.10
N CYS A 180 12.06 -8.58 10.37
CA CYS A 180 13.22 -8.03 11.07
C CYS A 180 13.28 -6.49 11.07
N PRO A 181 12.26 -5.79 11.61
CA PRO A 181 12.13 -4.33 11.49
C PRO A 181 13.27 -3.55 12.13
N GLU A 182 13.88 -4.08 13.19
CA GLU A 182 14.98 -3.42 13.91
C GLU A 182 16.37 -3.67 13.29
N GLN A 183 16.46 -4.53 12.27
CA GLN A 183 17.73 -4.78 11.61
C GLN A 183 18.14 -3.61 10.73
N ASN A 184 19.39 -3.18 10.81
CA ASN A 184 19.97 -2.17 9.93
C ASN A 184 19.96 -2.60 8.47
N VAL A 185 19.72 -1.64 7.59
CA VAL A 185 19.67 -1.83 6.14
C VAL A 185 21.01 -1.45 5.51
N THR A 186 21.50 -2.28 4.59
CA THR A 186 22.68 -1.93 3.78
C THR A 186 22.32 -0.99 2.63
N ARG A 187 23.31 -0.29 2.10
CA ARG A 187 23.14 0.58 0.92
C ARG A 187 22.54 -0.17 -0.27
N ALA A 188 22.99 -1.39 -0.56
CA ALA A 188 22.45 -2.20 -1.65
C ALA A 188 21.00 -2.62 -1.41
N GLN A 189 20.64 -2.94 -0.16
CA GLN A 189 19.28 -3.30 0.22
C GLN A 189 18.31 -2.12 0.05
N PHE A 190 18.70 -0.91 0.43
CA PHE A 190 17.84 0.27 0.23
C PHE A 190 17.63 0.58 -1.25
N VAL A 191 18.69 0.45 -2.08
CA VAL A 191 18.57 0.60 -3.54
C VAL A 191 17.64 -0.45 -4.15
N MET A 192 17.66 -1.70 -3.65
CA MET A 192 16.70 -2.73 -4.05
C MET A 192 15.25 -2.33 -3.74
N MET A 193 14.99 -1.73 -2.58
CA MET A 193 13.64 -1.27 -2.24
C MET A 193 13.17 -0.16 -3.19
N LEU A 194 14.04 0.80 -3.55
CA LEU A 194 13.74 1.82 -4.57
C LEU A 194 13.55 1.22 -5.97
N TYR A 195 14.32 0.21 -6.33
CA TYR A 195 14.17 -0.51 -7.61
C TYR A 195 12.81 -1.22 -7.70
N ASN A 196 12.38 -1.85 -6.61
CA ASN A 196 11.04 -2.43 -6.51
C ASN A 196 9.95 -1.37 -6.64
N MET A 197 10.08 -0.24 -5.93
CA MET A 197 9.16 0.90 -6.03
C MET A 197 9.10 1.47 -7.45
N GLY A 198 10.21 1.46 -8.18
CA GLY A 198 10.29 1.89 -9.58
C GLY A 198 9.71 0.88 -10.58
N GLY A 199 9.11 -0.23 -10.15
CA GLY A 199 8.52 -1.24 -11.04
C GLY A 199 9.54 -2.21 -11.65
N ARG A 200 10.74 -2.32 -11.07
CA ARG A 200 11.80 -3.26 -11.50
C ARG A 200 12.13 -3.17 -13.00
N PRO A 201 12.47 -1.97 -13.53
CA PRO A 201 12.72 -1.79 -14.95
C PRO A 201 13.88 -2.65 -15.43
N GLU A 202 13.73 -3.25 -16.61
CA GLU A 202 14.80 -4.04 -17.22
C GLU A 202 16.06 -3.20 -17.46
N ILE A 203 17.21 -3.80 -17.20
CA ILE A 203 18.51 -3.15 -17.33
C ILE A 203 19.43 -4.02 -18.18
N ALA A 204 20.03 -3.41 -19.20
CA ALA A 204 21.07 -4.07 -19.99
C ALA A 204 22.25 -4.44 -19.11
N ASP A 205 22.89 -5.57 -19.42
CA ASP A 205 24.05 -6.02 -18.65
C ASP A 205 25.24 -5.06 -18.86
N THR A 206 25.42 -4.17 -17.89
CA THR A 206 26.43 -3.11 -17.92
C THR A 206 27.34 -3.26 -16.71
N SER A 207 28.64 -3.03 -16.91
CA SER A 207 29.61 -2.97 -15.81
C SER A 207 29.27 -1.81 -14.86
N LEU A 208 29.38 -2.05 -13.55
CA LEU A 208 29.11 -1.05 -12.52
C LEU A 208 30.20 0.03 -12.41
N GLY A 209 31.41 -0.21 -12.94
CA GLY A 209 32.52 0.75 -12.89
C GLY A 209 33.16 0.98 -11.51
N PHE A 210 32.55 0.48 -10.42
CA PHE A 210 33.10 0.58 -9.07
C PHE A 210 34.23 -0.41 -8.81
N ALA A 211 35.22 0.02 -8.02
CA ALA A 211 36.34 -0.81 -7.57
C ALA A 211 35.89 -2.01 -6.71
N ASP A 212 34.76 -1.88 -6.01
CA ASP A 212 34.14 -2.92 -5.19
C ASP A 212 32.87 -3.52 -5.83
N ALA A 213 32.75 -3.46 -7.16
CA ALA A 213 31.60 -4.02 -7.88
C ALA A 213 31.38 -5.52 -7.59
N ASN A 214 32.44 -6.27 -7.32
CA ASN A 214 32.40 -7.68 -6.93
C ASN A 214 31.80 -7.92 -5.52
N ALA A 215 31.70 -6.89 -4.68
CA ALA A 215 31.04 -6.99 -3.37
C ALA A 215 29.51 -6.88 -3.48
N VAL A 216 28.98 -6.52 -4.66
CA VAL A 216 27.54 -6.48 -4.92
C VAL A 216 27.05 -7.90 -5.14
N SER A 217 26.26 -8.42 -4.20
CA SER A 217 25.62 -9.73 -4.36
C SER A 217 24.73 -9.78 -5.62
N ALA A 218 24.66 -10.93 -6.28
CA ALA A 218 23.86 -11.17 -7.47
C ALA A 218 22.39 -10.73 -7.29
N VAL A 219 21.83 -10.93 -6.08
CA VAL A 219 20.45 -10.54 -5.76
C VAL A 219 20.22 -9.03 -5.87
N TYR A 220 21.25 -8.20 -5.65
CA TYR A 220 21.14 -6.74 -5.72
C TYR A 220 21.69 -6.16 -7.04
N ALA A 221 22.29 -6.98 -7.91
CA ALA A 221 23.02 -6.50 -9.07
C ALA A 221 22.15 -5.68 -10.04
N ALA A 222 20.94 -6.15 -10.35
CA ALA A 222 20.01 -5.43 -11.22
C ALA A 222 19.63 -4.05 -10.64
N ALA A 223 19.25 -4.03 -9.36
CA ALA A 223 18.87 -2.80 -8.67
C ALA A 223 20.02 -1.79 -8.60
N VAL A 224 21.24 -2.23 -8.28
CA VAL A 224 22.40 -1.32 -8.20
C VAL A 224 22.77 -0.80 -9.59
N LYS A 225 22.76 -1.64 -10.63
CA LYS A 225 23.00 -1.21 -12.03
C LYS A 225 21.97 -0.16 -12.47
N TRP A 226 20.70 -0.43 -12.22
CA TRP A 226 19.64 0.54 -12.48
C TRP A 226 19.86 1.83 -11.69
N GLY A 227 20.17 1.73 -10.39
CA GLY A 227 20.41 2.89 -9.54
C GLY A 227 21.56 3.76 -10.03
N VAL A 228 22.62 3.17 -10.58
CA VAL A 228 23.71 3.91 -11.23
C VAL A 228 23.23 4.60 -12.51
N LYS A 229 22.56 3.86 -13.41
CA LYS A 229 22.04 4.41 -14.67
C LYS A 229 21.05 5.55 -14.46
N ALA A 230 20.19 5.43 -13.44
CA ALA A 230 19.19 6.42 -13.07
C ALA A 230 19.79 7.60 -12.27
N GLY A 231 21.08 7.60 -11.95
CA GLY A 231 21.73 8.66 -11.16
C GLY A 231 21.37 8.66 -9.67
N ILE A 232 20.67 7.64 -9.17
CA ILE A 232 20.39 7.44 -7.75
C ILE A 232 21.69 7.13 -7.00
N VAL A 233 22.54 6.29 -7.60
CA VAL A 233 23.82 5.84 -7.04
C VAL A 233 24.98 6.49 -7.79
N THR A 234 25.82 7.23 -7.08
CA THR A 234 27.01 7.90 -7.64
C THR A 234 28.33 7.41 -7.04
N GLY A 235 28.29 6.56 -6.00
CA GLY A 235 29.47 6.07 -5.29
C GLY A 235 30.17 7.11 -4.40
N PHE A 236 31.35 6.75 -3.92
CA PHE A 236 32.27 7.58 -3.14
C PHE A 236 33.46 8.05 -4.00
N THR A 237 34.24 9.00 -3.49
CA THR A 237 35.39 9.59 -4.19
C THR A 237 36.52 8.60 -4.47
N ASP A 238 36.56 7.47 -3.74
CA ASP A 238 37.51 6.37 -3.95
C ASP A 238 37.03 5.35 -4.99
N ASN A 239 36.00 5.71 -5.79
CA ASN A 239 35.37 4.85 -6.78
C ASN A 239 34.73 3.57 -6.20
N THR A 240 34.26 3.61 -4.94
CA THR A 240 33.52 2.50 -4.31
C THR A 240 32.03 2.79 -4.17
N PHE A 241 31.20 1.75 -4.14
CA PHE A 241 29.77 1.85 -3.79
C PHE A 241 29.50 1.50 -2.32
N ARG A 242 30.26 0.56 -1.76
CA ARG A 242 30.13 -0.01 -0.41
C ARG A 242 28.77 -0.69 -0.19
N PRO A 243 28.43 -1.74 -0.96
CA PRO A 243 27.09 -2.34 -0.98
C PRO A 243 26.64 -2.93 0.36
N ASN A 244 27.58 -3.43 1.16
CA ASN A 244 27.33 -4.10 2.43
C ASN A 244 27.44 -3.17 3.64
N ALA A 245 27.83 -1.91 3.43
CA ALA A 245 27.83 -0.92 4.50
C ALA A 245 26.38 -0.52 4.84
N GLU A 246 26.11 -0.37 6.13
CA GLU A 246 24.83 0.13 6.63
C GLU A 246 24.60 1.56 6.12
N ILE A 247 23.38 1.85 5.67
CA ILE A 247 23.04 3.16 5.12
C ILE A 247 22.79 4.15 6.26
N SER A 248 23.43 5.33 6.17
CA SER A 248 23.14 6.41 7.11
C SER A 248 21.85 7.13 6.73
N ARG A 249 21.23 7.82 7.70
CA ARG A 249 20.02 8.64 7.47
C ARG A 249 20.20 9.68 6.37
N ALA A 250 21.35 10.35 6.32
CA ALA A 250 21.65 11.32 5.25
C ALA A 250 21.78 10.66 3.87
N GLN A 251 22.39 9.47 3.80
CA GLN A 251 22.50 8.72 2.55
C GLN A 251 21.14 8.18 2.08
N MET A 252 20.30 7.72 3.02
CA MET A 252 18.93 7.29 2.75
C MET A 252 18.11 8.46 2.17
N ALA A 253 18.20 9.66 2.77
CA ALA A 253 17.59 10.87 2.25
C ALA A 253 18.07 11.19 0.83
N THR A 254 19.37 11.04 0.58
CA THR A 254 19.97 11.30 -0.73
C THR A 254 19.46 10.34 -1.81
N PHE A 255 19.34 9.05 -1.50
CA PHE A 255 18.82 8.06 -2.44
C PHE A 255 17.31 8.27 -2.71
N ALA A 256 16.53 8.55 -1.67
CA ALA A 256 15.11 8.89 -1.79
C ALA A 256 14.89 10.16 -2.61
N TYR A 257 15.66 11.23 -2.35
CA TYR A 257 15.59 12.48 -3.10
C TYR A 257 15.89 12.24 -4.58
N ARG A 258 16.98 11.54 -4.90
CA ARG A 258 17.33 11.25 -6.30
C ARG A 258 16.29 10.40 -7.00
N PHE A 259 15.62 9.49 -6.30
CA PHE A 259 14.47 8.76 -6.85
C PHE A 259 13.28 9.68 -7.12
N LEU A 260 12.96 10.60 -6.20
CA LEU A 260 11.90 11.61 -6.38
C LEU A 260 12.12 12.42 -7.67
N LYS A 261 13.37 12.82 -7.95
CA LYS A 261 13.73 13.59 -9.16
C LYS A 261 13.44 12.88 -10.48
N LEU A 262 13.25 11.56 -10.47
CA LEU A 262 12.89 10.82 -11.68
C LEU A 262 11.43 11.05 -12.09
N GLY A 263 10.59 11.49 -11.16
CA GLY A 263 9.15 11.62 -11.37
C GLY A 263 8.56 12.99 -11.07
N VAL A 264 9.38 13.99 -10.74
CA VAL A 264 8.97 15.35 -10.37
C VAL A 264 9.81 16.36 -11.15
N SER A 265 9.18 17.42 -11.67
CA SER A 265 9.85 18.45 -12.47
C SER A 265 10.82 19.29 -11.63
N ALA A 266 11.81 19.90 -12.29
CA ALA A 266 12.79 20.75 -11.63
C ALA A 266 12.17 21.99 -10.95
N ASP A 267 11.11 22.55 -11.56
CA ASP A 267 10.41 23.71 -11.03
C ASP A 267 9.73 23.38 -9.69
N VAL A 268 8.99 22.27 -9.63
CA VAL A 268 8.36 21.79 -8.39
C VAL A 268 9.42 21.51 -7.33
N LEU A 269 10.53 20.84 -7.68
CA LEU A 269 11.62 20.59 -6.73
C LEU A 269 12.25 21.88 -6.17
N GLY A 270 12.32 22.94 -6.98
CA GLY A 270 12.80 24.26 -6.55
C GLY A 270 11.93 24.86 -5.44
N GLU A 271 10.61 24.69 -5.52
CA GLU A 271 9.66 25.16 -4.51
C GLU A 271 9.73 24.38 -3.19
N LEU A 272 10.13 23.10 -3.27
CA LEU A 272 10.32 22.24 -2.09
C LEU A 272 11.66 22.50 -1.39
N SER A 273 12.54 23.29 -2.01
CA SER A 273 13.84 23.62 -1.46
C SER A 273 13.71 24.63 -0.31
N GLY A 274 14.48 24.44 0.75
CA GLY A 274 14.42 25.30 1.93
C GLY A 274 15.16 24.67 3.08
N ARG A 275 16.10 25.41 3.68
CA ARG A 275 16.91 24.91 4.79
C ARG A 275 16.05 24.62 6.01
N ASN A 276 16.22 23.44 6.59
CA ASN A 276 15.61 23.06 7.86
C ASN A 276 16.42 23.56 9.06
N ASP A 277 15.73 23.74 10.19
CA ASP A 277 16.31 24.22 11.46
C ASP A 277 16.76 23.10 12.40
N PHE A 278 17.28 22.00 11.86
CA PHE A 278 17.83 20.92 12.69
C PHE A 278 18.96 21.43 13.58
N ARG A 279 18.95 21.07 14.87
CA ARG A 279 19.97 21.50 15.85
C ARG A 279 21.38 21.09 15.46
N ASP A 280 21.52 19.94 14.82
CA ASP A 280 22.76 19.35 14.32
C ASP A 280 22.91 19.53 12.80
N TYR A 281 22.25 20.53 12.19
CA TYR A 281 22.35 20.80 10.75
C TYR A 281 23.81 20.96 10.29
N GLY A 282 24.67 21.57 11.13
CA GLY A 282 26.09 21.71 10.84
C GLY A 282 26.85 20.38 10.70
N SER A 283 26.32 19.30 11.28
CA SER A 283 26.87 17.94 11.15
C SER A 283 26.41 17.23 9.87
N ILE A 284 25.48 17.80 9.11
CA ILE A 284 25.09 17.30 7.80
C ILE A 284 26.15 17.73 6.79
N ALA A 285 26.82 16.76 6.16
CA ALA A 285 27.78 17.00 5.11
C ALA A 285 27.12 17.78 3.96
N GLU A 286 27.84 18.74 3.37
CA GLU A 286 27.31 19.68 2.39
C GLU A 286 26.63 18.98 1.20
N CYS A 287 27.21 17.88 0.73
CA CYS A 287 26.67 17.07 -0.37
C CYS A 287 25.33 16.36 -0.06
N TYR A 288 24.88 16.34 1.20
CA TYR A 288 23.59 15.77 1.60
C TYR A 288 22.54 16.81 1.96
N ARG A 289 22.92 18.10 2.13
CA ARG A 289 22.03 19.12 2.70
C ARG A 289 20.76 19.31 1.90
N GLU A 290 20.88 19.54 0.59
CA GLU A 290 19.72 19.70 -0.29
C GLU A 290 18.77 18.51 -0.20
N SER A 291 19.31 17.28 -0.26
CA SER A 291 18.49 16.08 -0.19
C SER A 291 17.78 15.93 1.16
N VAL A 292 18.49 16.20 2.26
CA VAL A 292 17.90 16.16 3.60
C VAL A 292 16.82 17.23 3.73
N ASP A 293 17.06 18.43 3.23
CA ASP A 293 16.15 19.55 3.31
C ASP A 293 14.84 19.27 2.55
N VAL A 294 14.93 18.87 1.29
CA VAL A 294 13.74 18.56 0.48
C VAL A 294 12.96 17.41 1.10
N MET A 295 13.63 16.31 1.47
CA MET A 295 12.95 15.14 2.06
C MET A 295 12.30 15.45 3.42
N ALA A 296 12.85 16.40 4.19
CA ALA A 296 12.25 16.86 5.43
C ALA A 296 11.04 17.77 5.19
N ASN A 297 11.15 18.71 4.23
CA ASN A 297 10.07 19.65 3.90
C ASN A 297 8.79 18.95 3.42
N ILE A 298 8.94 17.85 2.68
CA ILE A 298 7.79 17.03 2.23
C ILE A 298 7.42 15.91 3.21
N GLY A 299 7.99 15.89 4.41
CA GLY A 299 7.66 14.93 5.47
C GLY A 299 8.09 13.48 5.21
N VAL A 300 8.82 13.19 4.13
CA VAL A 300 9.33 11.85 3.80
C VAL A 300 10.33 11.36 4.85
N ILE A 301 11.21 12.25 5.32
CA ILE A 301 12.11 11.98 6.46
C ILE A 301 11.84 12.98 7.57
N GLN A 302 11.75 12.49 8.80
CA GLN A 302 11.48 13.31 9.97
C GLN A 302 12.72 13.36 10.88
N GLY A 303 12.91 14.51 11.53
CA GLY A 303 13.85 14.67 12.64
C GLY A 303 13.36 13.97 13.92
N TYR A 304 14.24 13.90 14.91
CA TYR A 304 13.90 13.39 16.22
C TYR A 304 13.19 14.45 17.08
N PRO A 305 12.42 14.07 18.11
CA PRO A 305 11.70 15.01 18.97
C PRO A 305 12.60 16.05 19.67
N ASN A 306 13.89 15.77 19.81
CA ASN A 306 14.88 16.70 20.37
C ASN A 306 15.32 17.80 19.39
N GLY A 307 14.79 17.83 18.15
CA GLY A 307 15.13 18.77 17.10
C GLY A 307 16.38 18.41 16.28
N SER A 308 16.93 17.21 16.45
CA SER A 308 18.12 16.74 15.68
C SER A 308 17.73 15.86 14.50
N PHE A 309 18.57 15.84 13.45
CA PHE A 309 18.45 14.95 12.30
C PHE A 309 19.25 13.66 12.47
N VAL A 310 20.42 13.73 13.11
CA VAL A 310 21.39 12.65 13.34
C VAL A 310 21.86 12.01 12.02
N PRO A 311 22.60 12.74 11.16
CA PRO A 311 22.85 12.36 9.77
C PRO A 311 23.62 11.04 9.59
N ASN A 312 24.46 10.68 10.57
CA ASN A 312 25.32 9.50 10.52
C ASN A 312 24.74 8.27 11.21
N ALA A 313 23.59 8.40 11.89
CA ALA A 313 22.91 7.22 12.43
C ALA A 313 22.42 6.33 11.28
N THR A 314 22.49 5.02 11.49
CA THR A 314 22.04 4.02 10.52
C THR A 314 20.52 3.88 10.56
N ALA A 315 19.94 3.43 9.45
CA ALA A 315 18.49 3.22 9.34
C ALA A 315 18.14 1.72 9.44
N THR A 316 17.13 1.41 10.24
CA THR A 316 16.58 0.05 10.33
C THR A 316 15.62 -0.25 9.17
N ARG A 317 15.24 -1.52 8.99
CA ARG A 317 14.27 -1.95 7.98
C ARG A 317 12.89 -1.31 8.19
N GLY A 318 12.42 -1.21 9.43
CA GLY A 318 11.16 -0.54 9.77
C GLY A 318 11.21 0.97 9.48
N GLN A 319 12.34 1.63 9.80
CA GLN A 319 12.54 3.04 9.44
C GLN A 319 12.61 3.24 7.92
N SER A 320 13.26 2.33 7.20
CA SER A 320 13.33 2.37 5.74
C SER A 320 11.94 2.22 5.11
N ALA A 321 11.10 1.30 5.62
CA ALA A 321 9.72 1.15 5.16
C ALA A 321 8.90 2.43 5.40
N ALA A 322 9.07 3.10 6.54
CA ALA A 322 8.40 4.37 6.80
C ALA A 322 8.79 5.46 5.79
N VAL A 323 10.08 5.57 5.46
CA VAL A 323 10.56 6.53 4.44
C VAL A 323 9.99 6.19 3.06
N LEU A 324 10.00 4.91 2.67
CA LEU A 324 9.50 4.47 1.36
C LEU A 324 7.99 4.65 1.23
N SER A 325 7.22 4.32 2.26
CA SER A 325 5.76 4.51 2.27
C SER A 325 5.38 5.99 2.12
N ARG A 326 6.09 6.90 2.82
CA ARG A 326 5.86 8.35 2.66
C ARG A 326 6.34 8.87 1.31
N LEU A 327 7.45 8.35 0.80
CA LEU A 327 7.95 8.70 -0.54
C LEU A 327 6.94 8.31 -1.62
N LEU A 328 6.31 7.13 -1.50
CA LEU A 328 5.25 6.68 -2.39
C LEU A 328 4.07 7.65 -2.37
N ALA A 329 3.60 8.04 -1.17
CA ALA A 329 2.51 9.01 -1.02
C ALA A 329 2.86 10.37 -1.64
N ALA A 330 4.05 10.90 -1.34
CA ALA A 330 4.52 12.17 -1.89
C ALA A 330 4.62 12.15 -3.42
N LEU A 331 5.03 11.03 -4.03
CA LEU A 331 5.05 10.88 -5.49
C LEU A 331 3.64 10.92 -6.11
N THR A 332 2.64 10.39 -5.41
CA THR A 332 1.24 10.47 -5.87
C THR A 332 0.73 11.91 -5.82
N GLU A 333 1.07 12.66 -4.77
CA GLU A 333 0.65 14.06 -4.58
C GLU A 333 1.37 15.06 -5.49
N LEU A 334 2.66 14.85 -5.75
CA LEU A 334 3.47 15.80 -6.53
C LEU A 334 3.41 15.59 -8.05
N ARG A 335 2.74 14.52 -8.50
CA ARG A 335 2.54 14.22 -9.94
C ARG A 335 1.20 14.73 -10.49
N THR A 336 0.27 15.07 -9.60
CA THR A 336 -1.03 15.67 -9.94
C THR A 336 -0.92 17.18 -10.08
#